data_AF-J2WZ83-F1
#
_entry.id   AF-J2WZ83-F1
#
_cell.length_a   1.000
_cell.length_b   1.000
_cell.length_c   1.000
_cell.angle_alpha   90.00
_cell.angle_beta   90.00
_cell.angle_gamma   90.00
#
_symmetry.space_group_name_H-M   'P 1'
#
loop_
_entity.id
_entity.type
_entity.pdbx_description
1 polymer ?
#
loop_
_entity_poly.entity_id
_entity_poly.type
_entity_poly.pdbx_seq_one_letter_code
_entity_poly.pdbx_strand_id
1 'polypeptide(L)'
;MLNSVSNMRSVVQLSNADDALNIEMPDEHLAKKQAFANSCGAASLLCVAKELGIEKIPVLAGSMSEQVGCDTLELDNRCESDIYTITSGNDTQRKHCGNLMDAGYSMPDGIVTAGRLLGLEMKVVETPTIFSKALSWFYPDAKSRLSGIGCAVVNGPNELAAGQARIEAMAVTLVGLPVGLHWVVQRSDGSYMDPATGKNHKGFSELNAGAKQAGHGVLGYCQTGISIIVSKAL
;
A
#
# COMPACT_ATOMS: atom_id res chain seq x y z
N MET A 1 1.32 70.01 19.86
CA MET A 1 0.30 69.52 20.80
C MET A 1 -0.97 69.33 19.97
N LEU A 2 -1.63 68.18 19.78
CA LEU A 2 -1.54 66.80 20.27
C LEU A 2 -2.08 65.94 19.09
N ASN A 3 -1.39 64.86 18.75
CA ASN A 3 -1.80 63.92 17.70
C ASN A 3 -2.89 62.97 18.23
N SER A 4 -3.90 62.75 17.38
CA SER A 4 -4.97 61.75 17.57
C SER A 4 -4.40 60.34 17.45
N VAL A 5 -4.63 59.50 18.47
CA VAL A 5 -4.28 58.08 18.48
C VAL A 5 -5.57 57.29 18.29
N SER A 6 -5.76 56.73 17.10
CA SER A 6 -6.85 55.79 16.81
C SER A 6 -6.34 54.37 17.13
N ASN A 7 -6.85 53.77 18.20
CA ASN A 7 -6.47 52.44 18.65
C ASN A 7 -7.50 51.43 18.11
N MET A 8 -7.24 50.85 16.92
CA MET A 8 -7.96 49.68 16.42
C MET A 8 -7.50 48.45 17.21
N ARG A 9 -8.36 47.94 18.09
CA ARG A 9 -8.24 46.57 18.61
C ARG A 9 -8.63 45.60 17.49
N SER A 10 -7.64 45.05 16.80
CA SER A 10 -7.80 43.83 16.00
C SER A 10 -8.08 42.67 16.96
N VAL A 11 -9.30 42.15 16.91
CA VAL A 11 -9.64 40.87 17.54
C VAL A 11 -9.04 39.80 16.63
N VAL A 12 -7.88 39.27 17.02
CA VAL A 12 -7.34 38.05 16.44
C VAL A 12 -8.28 36.92 16.87
N GLN A 13 -9.16 36.51 15.95
CA GLN A 13 -9.86 35.25 16.05
C GLN A 13 -8.80 34.14 15.99
N LEU A 14 -8.49 33.58 17.15
CA LEU A 14 -7.75 32.32 17.24
C LEU A 14 -8.65 31.23 16.67
N SER A 15 -8.23 30.61 15.57
CA SER A 15 -8.88 29.44 15.01
C SER A 15 -8.87 28.30 16.04
N ASN A 16 -10.02 27.65 16.19
CA ASN A 16 -10.22 26.56 17.13
C ASN A 16 -9.26 25.39 16.86
N ALA A 17 -8.82 24.73 17.93
CA ALA A 17 -7.91 23.59 17.91
C ALA A 17 -8.51 22.27 17.38
N ASP A 18 -9.65 22.34 16.68
CA ASP A 18 -10.37 21.18 16.13
C ASP A 18 -10.04 20.91 14.65
N ASP A 19 -9.21 21.72 14.00
CA ASP A 19 -8.72 21.50 12.62
C ASP A 19 -7.61 20.43 12.53
N ALA A 20 -7.50 19.55 13.52
CA ALA A 20 -6.59 18.42 13.49
C ALA A 20 -7.08 17.34 12.50
N LEU A 21 -6.67 17.49 11.23
CA LEU A 21 -6.35 16.44 10.26
C LEU A 21 -7.45 15.43 9.91
N ASN A 22 -8.56 15.90 9.32
CA ASN A 22 -9.28 15.06 8.36
C ASN A 22 -8.50 15.05 7.04
N ILE A 23 -7.51 14.15 6.94
CA ILE A 23 -6.91 13.83 5.64
C ILE A 23 -7.92 12.96 4.89
N GLU A 24 -8.81 13.60 4.15
CA GLU A 24 -9.63 12.93 3.15
C GLU A 24 -8.75 12.50 1.98
N MET A 25 -8.96 11.28 1.50
CA MET A 25 -8.33 10.78 0.28
C MET A 25 -8.81 11.63 -0.91
N PRO A 26 -7.98 11.89 -1.92
CA PRO A 26 -8.35 12.75 -3.05
C PRO A 26 -9.61 12.25 -3.79
N ASP A 27 -10.38 13.19 -4.37
CA ASP A 27 -11.63 12.94 -5.10
C ASP A 27 -11.46 11.99 -6.31
N GLU A 28 -10.25 11.92 -6.87
CA GLU A 28 -9.91 10.99 -7.95
C GLU A 28 -8.92 9.94 -7.46
N HIS A 29 -9.40 8.71 -7.36
CA HIS A 29 -8.61 7.54 -6.99
C HIS A 29 -7.54 7.25 -8.03
N LEU A 30 -6.31 7.09 -7.57
CA LEU A 30 -5.17 6.80 -8.44
C LEU A 30 -5.20 5.33 -8.90
N ALA A 31 -4.46 5.01 -9.96
CA ALA A 31 -4.29 3.63 -10.39
C ALA A 31 -2.88 3.40 -10.93
N LYS A 32 -2.28 2.26 -10.58
CA LYS A 32 -0.96 1.86 -11.07
C LYS A 32 -0.98 0.42 -11.53
N LYS A 33 -0.63 0.19 -12.80
CA LYS A 33 -0.29 -1.14 -13.28
C LYS A 33 1.14 -1.48 -12.84
N GLN A 34 1.32 -2.64 -12.23
CA GLN A 34 2.63 -3.15 -11.83
C GLN A 34 3.55 -3.33 -13.05
N ALA A 35 4.81 -2.95 -12.92
CA ALA A 35 5.83 -3.05 -13.97
C ALA A 35 6.45 -4.46 -14.02
N PHE A 36 6.55 -5.14 -12.89
CA PHE A 36 7.13 -6.49 -12.78
C PHE A 36 6.07 -7.51 -12.34
N ALA A 37 6.15 -8.76 -12.79
CA ALA A 37 5.14 -9.79 -12.51
C ALA A 37 4.86 -10.01 -11.00
N ASN A 38 5.86 -9.78 -10.15
CA ASN A 38 5.84 -10.06 -8.71
C ASN A 38 5.78 -8.78 -7.83
N SER A 39 5.60 -7.61 -8.46
CA SER A 39 5.65 -6.28 -7.81
C SER A 39 4.29 -5.72 -7.41
N CYS A 40 3.20 -6.50 -7.42
CA CYS A 40 1.86 -6.02 -7.08
C CYS A 40 1.78 -5.36 -5.68
N GLY A 41 2.56 -5.85 -4.71
CA GLY A 41 2.66 -5.23 -3.38
C GLY A 41 3.35 -3.86 -3.41
N ALA A 42 4.40 -3.71 -4.22
CA ALA A 42 5.10 -2.44 -4.41
C ALA A 42 4.21 -1.42 -5.14
N ALA A 43 3.56 -1.82 -6.23
CA ALA A 43 2.62 -0.97 -6.96
C ALA A 43 1.42 -0.55 -6.09
N SER A 44 0.89 -1.47 -5.27
CA SER A 44 -0.18 -1.16 -4.30
C SER A 44 0.28 -0.12 -3.27
N LEU A 45 1.45 -0.33 -2.67
CA LEU A 45 2.01 0.59 -1.68
C LEU A 45 2.30 1.97 -2.29
N LEU A 46 2.85 2.02 -3.50
CA LEU A 46 3.11 3.27 -4.21
C LEU A 46 1.83 4.07 -4.44
N CYS A 47 0.77 3.40 -4.90
CA CYS A 47 -0.54 4.01 -5.12
C CYS A 47 -1.10 4.59 -3.81
N VAL A 48 -1.13 3.78 -2.75
CA VAL A 48 -1.64 4.20 -1.43
C VAL A 48 -0.82 5.34 -0.84
N ALA A 49 0.51 5.27 -0.92
CA ALA A 49 1.38 6.33 -0.43
C ALA A 49 1.08 7.66 -1.13
N LYS A 50 0.80 7.62 -2.44
CA LYS A 50 0.42 8.81 -3.18
C LYS A 50 -0.94 9.36 -2.84
N GLU A 51 -1.93 8.50 -2.69
CA GLU A 51 -3.26 8.94 -2.26
C GLU A 51 -3.24 9.53 -0.85
N LEU A 52 -2.35 9.06 0.04
CA LEU A 52 -2.14 9.62 1.38
C LEU A 52 -1.26 10.88 1.40
N GLY A 53 -0.89 11.42 0.23
CA GLY A 53 -0.15 12.67 0.11
C GLY A 53 1.33 12.57 0.51
N ILE A 54 1.96 11.40 0.38
CA ILE A 54 3.41 11.28 0.52
C ILE A 54 4.06 11.87 -0.73
N GLU A 55 4.86 12.92 -0.57
CA GLU A 55 5.50 13.62 -1.70
C GLU A 55 6.88 13.08 -2.03
N LYS A 56 7.59 12.51 -1.05
CA LYS A 56 8.99 12.09 -1.18
C LYS A 56 9.19 10.59 -0.99
N ILE A 57 10.20 10.05 -1.65
CA ILE A 57 10.71 8.69 -1.48
C ILE A 57 12.12 8.75 -0.87
N PRO A 58 12.46 7.87 0.09
CA PRO A 58 13.82 7.75 0.58
C PRO A 58 14.80 7.39 -0.55
N VAL A 59 15.87 8.15 -0.66
CA VAL A 59 16.96 7.88 -1.60
C VAL A 59 17.95 6.92 -0.93
N LEU A 60 17.78 5.63 -1.21
CA LEU A 60 18.63 4.56 -0.66
C LEU A 60 19.84 4.32 -1.56
N ALA A 61 20.97 3.93 -0.97
CA ALA A 61 22.17 3.58 -1.73
C ALA A 61 21.87 2.42 -2.71
N GLY A 62 22.23 2.61 -3.97
CA GLY A 62 21.96 1.69 -5.08
C GLY A 62 20.57 1.78 -5.70
N SER A 63 19.68 2.64 -5.17
CA SER A 63 18.32 2.82 -5.71
C SER A 63 18.31 3.56 -7.05
N MET A 64 17.23 3.40 -7.81
CA MET A 64 17.02 4.16 -9.04
C MET A 64 16.85 5.66 -8.76
N SER A 65 16.19 6.01 -7.64
CA SER A 65 16.08 7.40 -7.19
C SER A 65 17.44 8.03 -6.86
N GLU A 66 18.40 7.27 -6.32
CA GLU A 66 19.77 7.75 -6.10
C GLU A 66 20.48 7.99 -7.45
N GLN A 67 20.41 7.04 -8.38
CA GLN A 67 21.06 7.13 -9.68
C GLN A 67 20.58 8.34 -10.50
N VAL A 68 19.29 8.67 -10.40
CA VAL A 68 18.67 9.80 -11.10
C VAL A 68 18.77 11.10 -10.28
N GLY A 69 19.10 11.03 -8.98
CA GLY A 69 19.15 12.18 -8.09
C GLY A 69 17.78 12.83 -7.85
N CYS A 70 16.72 12.01 -7.80
CA CYS A 70 15.33 12.47 -7.65
C CYS A 70 14.68 11.83 -6.43
N ASP A 71 14.26 12.64 -5.46
CA ASP A 71 13.59 12.18 -4.24
C ASP A 71 12.07 12.34 -4.28
N THR A 72 11.49 12.85 -5.38
CA THR A 72 10.04 12.94 -5.55
C THR A 72 9.46 11.53 -5.70
N LEU A 73 8.48 11.18 -4.89
CA LEU A 73 7.67 9.99 -5.10
C LEU A 73 6.77 10.28 -6.32
N GLU A 74 6.61 9.35 -7.25
CA GLU A 74 5.76 9.51 -8.45
C GLU A 74 5.14 8.15 -8.79
N LEU A 75 3.99 8.12 -9.49
CA LEU A 75 3.38 6.87 -9.95
C LEU A 75 4.10 6.26 -11.17
N ASP A 76 5.42 6.18 -11.10
CA ASP A 76 6.29 5.71 -12.18
C ASP A 76 6.97 4.37 -11.84
N ASN A 77 7.72 3.83 -12.80
CA ASN A 77 8.43 2.57 -12.61
C ASN A 77 9.72 2.72 -11.78
N ARG A 78 10.24 3.93 -11.59
CA ARG A 78 11.42 4.20 -10.77
C ARG A 78 11.05 4.01 -9.30
N CYS A 79 10.03 4.72 -8.82
CA CYS A 79 9.54 4.59 -7.45
C CYS A 79 9.03 3.17 -7.18
N GLU A 80 8.38 2.53 -8.15
CA GLU A 80 8.00 1.12 -8.01
C GLU A 80 9.23 0.21 -7.86
N SER A 81 10.29 0.41 -8.64
CA SER A 81 11.52 -0.41 -8.56
C SER A 81 12.20 -0.27 -7.20
N ASP A 82 12.28 0.95 -6.67
CA ASP A 82 12.88 1.21 -5.36
C ASP A 82 12.09 0.54 -4.24
N ILE A 83 10.76 0.70 -4.26
CA ILE A 83 9.87 0.01 -3.31
C ILE A 83 9.98 -1.50 -3.48
N TYR A 84 9.94 -2.01 -4.72
CA TYR A 84 9.93 -3.43 -5.02
C TYR A 84 11.23 -4.14 -4.60
N THR A 85 12.36 -3.44 -4.67
CA THR A 85 13.65 -3.96 -4.15
C THR A 85 13.53 -4.34 -2.68
N ILE A 86 12.85 -3.51 -1.88
CA ILE A 86 12.59 -3.78 -0.46
C ILE A 86 11.50 -4.85 -0.30
N THR A 87 10.37 -4.71 -0.99
CA THR A 87 9.23 -5.62 -0.77
C THR A 87 9.52 -7.06 -1.18
N SER A 88 10.39 -7.28 -2.17
CA SER A 88 10.84 -8.61 -2.60
C SER A 88 11.97 -9.19 -1.74
N GLY A 89 12.60 -8.39 -0.86
CA GLY A 89 13.79 -8.78 -0.11
C GLY A 89 15.08 -8.82 -0.94
N ASN A 90 15.09 -8.12 -2.07
CA ASN A 90 16.21 -8.01 -3.01
C ASN A 90 17.29 -7.00 -2.57
N ASP A 91 17.11 -6.41 -1.40
CA ASP A 91 17.98 -5.43 -0.73
C ASP A 91 19.10 -6.09 0.12
N THR A 92 18.99 -7.39 0.42
CA THR A 92 20.00 -8.10 1.21
C THR A 92 21.08 -8.76 0.34
N GLN A 93 22.36 -8.68 0.76
CA GLN A 93 23.49 -9.29 0.03
C GLN A 93 23.34 -10.80 -0.21
N ARG A 94 22.49 -11.51 0.54
CA ARG A 94 22.23 -12.95 0.36
C ARG A 94 21.21 -13.26 -0.73
N LYS A 95 20.40 -12.30 -1.14
CA LYS A 95 19.28 -12.48 -2.10
C LYS A 95 19.31 -11.50 -3.26
N HIS A 96 20.36 -10.69 -3.38
CA HIS A 96 20.48 -9.69 -4.43
C HIS A 96 20.51 -10.36 -5.82
N CYS A 97 19.39 -10.32 -6.53
CA CYS A 97 19.32 -10.47 -7.98
C CYS A 97 19.54 -9.08 -8.60
N GLY A 98 20.59 -8.95 -9.41
CA GLY A 98 20.89 -7.68 -10.11
C GLY A 98 19.81 -7.26 -11.11
N ASN A 99 18.82 -8.12 -11.37
CA ASN A 99 17.68 -7.87 -12.25
C ASN A 99 16.37 -8.05 -11.47
N LEU A 100 15.57 -6.98 -11.34
CA LEU A 100 14.28 -7.01 -10.65
C LEU A 100 13.22 -7.88 -11.35
N MET A 101 13.39 -8.20 -12.63
CA MET A 101 12.51 -9.14 -13.33
C MET A 101 12.55 -10.54 -12.71
N ASP A 102 13.67 -10.90 -12.09
CA ASP A 102 13.90 -12.19 -11.45
C ASP A 102 13.66 -12.15 -9.92
N ALA A 103 13.25 -10.99 -9.39
CA ALA A 103 13.01 -10.80 -7.97
C ALA A 103 11.78 -11.58 -7.48
N GLY A 104 11.83 -11.93 -6.20
CA GLY A 104 10.77 -12.66 -5.52
C GLY A 104 9.49 -11.85 -5.34
N TYR A 105 8.44 -12.55 -4.91
CA TYR A 105 7.15 -11.94 -4.58
C TYR A 105 7.27 -10.85 -3.50
N SER A 106 6.46 -9.79 -3.60
CA SER A 106 6.35 -8.77 -2.55
C SER A 106 5.81 -9.38 -1.24
N MET A 107 6.66 -9.52 -0.24
CA MET A 107 6.32 -10.13 1.05
C MET A 107 5.73 -9.10 2.03
N PRO A 108 4.82 -9.49 2.94
CA PRO A 108 4.15 -8.54 3.83
C PRO A 108 5.13 -7.81 4.76
N ASP A 109 6.18 -8.48 5.24
CA ASP A 109 7.24 -7.84 6.03
C ASP A 109 8.03 -6.80 5.24
N GLY A 110 8.30 -7.06 3.95
CA GLY A 110 8.90 -6.09 3.05
C GLY A 110 7.99 -4.90 2.75
N ILE A 111 6.68 -5.13 2.54
CA ILE A 111 5.69 -4.06 2.34
C ILE A 111 5.60 -3.17 3.58
N VAL A 112 5.55 -3.75 4.79
CA VAL A 112 5.57 -2.98 6.04
C VAL A 112 6.84 -2.16 6.17
N THR A 113 8.00 -2.75 5.85
CA THR A 113 9.29 -2.06 5.93
C THR A 113 9.36 -0.88 4.97
N ALA A 114 9.01 -1.09 3.70
CA ALA A 114 8.96 -0.04 2.69
C ALA A 114 7.96 1.07 3.07
N GLY A 115 6.77 0.71 3.58
CA GLY A 115 5.77 1.68 4.01
C GLY A 115 6.26 2.56 5.16
N ARG A 116 6.91 1.96 6.16
CA ARG A 116 7.51 2.72 7.27
C ARG A 116 8.62 3.67 6.80
N LEU A 117 9.44 3.24 5.83
CA LEU A 117 10.46 4.11 5.21
C LEU A 117 9.83 5.31 4.48
N LEU A 118 8.63 5.13 3.90
CA LEU A 118 7.83 6.21 3.30
C LEU A 118 7.14 7.11 4.34
N GLY A 119 7.31 6.86 5.64
CA GLY A 119 6.65 7.63 6.71
C GLY A 119 5.19 7.24 6.93
N LEU A 120 4.80 6.01 6.57
CA LEU A 120 3.44 5.51 6.78
C LEU A 120 3.36 4.67 8.07
N GLU A 121 2.19 4.72 8.70
CA GLU A 121 1.80 3.76 9.72
C GLU A 121 1.28 2.48 9.05
N MET A 122 1.78 1.33 9.49
CA MET A 122 1.53 0.04 8.88
C MET A 122 1.08 -0.96 9.94
N LYS A 123 -0.10 -1.53 9.78
CA LYS A 123 -0.67 -2.53 10.69
C LYS A 123 -1.10 -3.77 9.93
N VAL A 124 -0.48 -4.92 10.20
CA VAL A 124 -0.90 -6.18 9.60
C VAL A 124 -2.07 -6.76 10.38
N VAL A 125 -3.15 -7.03 9.66
CA VAL A 125 -4.37 -7.58 10.24
C VAL A 125 -4.80 -8.88 9.57
N GLU A 126 -5.39 -9.75 10.38
CA GLU A 126 -6.02 -11.00 9.96
C GLU A 126 -7.49 -10.98 10.38
N THR A 127 -8.38 -11.24 9.42
CA THR A 127 -9.80 -11.51 9.65
C THR A 127 -10.03 -13.00 9.47
N PRO A 128 -10.73 -13.69 10.39
CA PRO A 128 -10.99 -15.12 10.26
C PRO A 128 -11.77 -15.44 8.98
N THR A 129 -11.12 -16.15 8.06
CA THR A 129 -11.75 -16.73 6.86
C THR A 129 -11.32 -18.19 6.70
N ILE A 130 -11.97 -18.91 5.78
CA ILE A 130 -11.53 -20.27 5.39
C ILE A 130 -10.10 -20.31 4.83
N PHE A 131 -9.55 -19.17 4.40
CA PHE A 131 -8.21 -19.04 3.79
C PHE A 131 -7.13 -18.51 4.76
N SER A 132 -7.50 -18.01 5.94
CA SER A 132 -6.52 -17.55 6.96
C SER A 132 -5.46 -18.62 7.29
N LYS A 133 -5.85 -19.90 7.29
CA LYS A 133 -4.93 -21.04 7.45
C LYS A 133 -4.08 -21.33 6.22
N ALA A 134 -4.57 -21.04 5.01
CA ALA A 134 -3.87 -21.30 3.76
C ALA A 134 -2.65 -20.39 3.57
N LEU A 135 -2.69 -19.15 4.08
CA LEU A 135 -1.52 -18.27 4.00
C LEU A 135 -0.36 -18.71 4.89
N SER A 136 -0.65 -19.30 6.05
CA SER A 136 0.36 -19.94 6.90
C SER A 136 0.99 -21.17 6.22
N TRP A 137 0.31 -21.78 5.25
CA TRP A 137 0.87 -22.86 4.43
C TRP A 137 1.84 -22.30 3.38
N PHE A 138 1.43 -21.31 2.58
CA PHE A 138 2.28 -20.78 1.51
C PHE A 138 3.48 -19.99 2.05
N TYR A 139 3.33 -19.32 3.20
CA TYR A 139 4.34 -18.44 3.77
C TYR A 139 4.47 -18.64 5.29
N PRO A 140 4.97 -19.81 5.75
CA PRO A 140 4.98 -20.18 7.16
C PRO A 140 5.77 -19.20 8.04
N ASP A 141 6.83 -18.60 7.49
CA ASP A 141 7.70 -17.70 8.23
C ASP A 141 7.21 -16.24 8.26
N ALA A 142 6.17 -15.88 7.50
CA ALA A 142 5.74 -14.49 7.36
C ALA A 142 5.36 -13.85 8.70
N LYS A 143 4.62 -14.60 9.55
CA LYS A 143 4.24 -14.13 10.90
C LYS A 143 5.47 -13.90 11.78
N SER A 144 6.48 -14.77 11.70
CA SER A 144 7.72 -14.63 12.47
C SER A 144 8.53 -13.42 12.01
N ARG A 145 8.68 -13.19 10.71
CA ARG A 145 9.41 -12.02 10.18
C ARG A 145 8.73 -10.71 10.54
N LEU A 146 7.41 -10.66 10.41
CA LEU A 146 6.58 -9.53 10.85
C LEU A 146 6.75 -9.22 12.34
N SER A 147 6.73 -10.25 13.20
CA SER A 147 7.02 -10.07 14.62
C SER A 147 8.45 -9.57 14.87
N GLY A 148 9.43 -10.06 14.11
CA GLY A 148 10.83 -9.64 14.21
C GLY A 148 11.08 -8.17 13.91
N ILE A 149 10.22 -7.55 13.08
CA ILE A 149 10.24 -6.11 12.80
C ILE A 149 9.26 -5.30 13.67
N GLY A 150 8.74 -5.90 14.75
CA GLY A 150 7.79 -5.23 15.65
C GLY A 150 6.44 -4.91 15.00
N CYS A 151 5.97 -5.74 14.07
CA CYS A 151 4.67 -5.61 13.41
C CYS A 151 3.87 -6.91 13.53
N ALA A 152 3.52 -7.30 14.75
CA ALA A 152 2.76 -8.53 14.97
C ALA A 152 1.39 -8.49 14.25
N VAL A 153 0.96 -9.64 13.73
CA VAL A 153 -0.37 -9.79 13.12
C VAL A 153 -1.42 -9.75 14.23
N VAL A 154 -2.40 -8.88 14.07
CA VAL A 154 -3.52 -8.75 15.02
C VAL A 154 -4.85 -8.98 14.33
N ASN A 155 -5.92 -9.17 15.10
CA ASN A 155 -7.27 -9.19 14.53
C ASN A 155 -7.63 -7.79 14.02
N GLY A 156 -8.16 -7.73 12.79
CA GLY A 156 -8.50 -6.48 12.13
C GLY A 156 -9.98 -6.10 12.21
N PRO A 157 -10.31 -4.80 12.10
CA PRO A 157 -11.67 -4.38 11.76
C PRO A 157 -11.99 -4.78 10.31
N ASN A 158 -13.27 -5.03 10.03
CA ASN A 158 -13.74 -5.28 8.66
C ASN A 158 -13.75 -3.99 7.84
N GLU A 159 -14.07 -2.86 8.48
CA GLU A 159 -14.21 -1.54 7.86
C GLU A 159 -12.95 -0.68 8.08
N LEU A 160 -12.71 0.24 7.14
CA LEU A 160 -11.61 1.21 7.18
C LEU A 160 -12.12 2.56 7.66
N ALA A 161 -11.35 3.25 8.49
CA ALA A 161 -11.63 4.63 8.83
C ALA A 161 -11.26 5.58 7.66
N ALA A 162 -11.73 6.83 7.72
CA ALA A 162 -11.27 7.88 6.82
C ALA A 162 -9.74 8.04 6.93
N GLY A 163 -9.08 8.32 5.80
CA GLY A 163 -7.61 8.41 5.73
C GLY A 163 -6.88 7.07 5.87
N GLN A 164 -7.60 5.94 5.79
CA GLN A 164 -7.00 4.60 5.74
C GLN A 164 -7.23 3.93 4.39
N ALA A 165 -6.25 3.14 3.99
CA ALA A 165 -6.37 2.17 2.91
C ALA A 165 -5.94 0.79 3.41
N ARG A 166 -6.34 -0.25 2.67
CA ARG A 166 -5.95 -1.64 2.94
C ARG A 166 -5.23 -2.21 1.73
N ILE A 167 -4.02 -2.69 1.92
CA ILE A 167 -3.33 -3.54 0.95
C ILE A 167 -3.71 -4.99 1.28
N GLU A 168 -4.64 -5.56 0.51
CA GLU A 168 -5.27 -6.86 0.78
C GLU A 168 -4.60 -7.96 -0.03
N ALA A 169 -4.24 -9.07 0.63
CA ALA A 169 -3.79 -10.28 -0.07
C ALA A 169 -5.00 -11.04 -0.60
N MET A 170 -5.09 -11.16 -1.91
CA MET A 170 -6.06 -11.98 -2.62
C MET A 170 -5.44 -13.31 -3.01
N ALA A 171 -6.15 -14.42 -2.82
CA ALA A 171 -5.80 -15.68 -3.44
C ALA A 171 -6.21 -15.63 -4.92
N VAL A 172 -5.25 -15.86 -5.80
CA VAL A 172 -5.49 -16.04 -7.23
C VAL A 172 -5.96 -17.47 -7.45
N THR A 173 -7.15 -17.64 -8.01
CA THR A 173 -7.72 -18.96 -8.29
C THR A 173 -7.66 -19.27 -9.78
N LEU A 174 -7.24 -20.48 -10.14
CA LEU A 174 -7.38 -21.06 -11.48
C LEU A 174 -8.46 -22.13 -11.43
N VAL A 175 -9.59 -21.93 -12.13
CA VAL A 175 -10.75 -22.84 -12.10
C VAL A 175 -11.19 -23.16 -10.65
N GLY A 176 -11.18 -22.13 -9.79
CA GLY A 176 -11.57 -22.23 -8.38
C GLY A 176 -10.50 -22.79 -7.43
N LEU A 177 -9.34 -23.23 -7.94
CA LEU A 177 -8.23 -23.72 -7.10
C LEU A 177 -7.21 -22.61 -6.86
N PRO A 178 -6.78 -22.34 -5.61
CA PRO A 178 -5.78 -21.31 -5.32
C PRO A 178 -4.41 -21.71 -5.88
N VAL A 179 -3.83 -20.85 -6.73
CA VAL A 179 -2.54 -21.07 -7.40
C VAL A 179 -1.48 -20.01 -7.06
N GLY A 180 -1.87 -18.93 -6.38
CA GLY A 180 -0.95 -17.88 -5.99
C GLY A 180 -1.62 -16.79 -5.16
N LEU A 181 -0.85 -15.76 -4.83
CA LEU A 181 -1.33 -14.56 -4.15
C LEU A 181 -1.16 -13.32 -5.01
N HIS A 182 -2.00 -12.32 -4.78
CA HIS A 182 -1.96 -11.02 -5.43
C HIS A 182 -2.34 -9.93 -4.44
N TRP A 183 -1.57 -8.83 -4.38
CA TRP A 183 -1.90 -7.68 -3.55
C TRP A 183 -2.77 -6.70 -4.34
N VAL A 184 -3.84 -6.24 -3.71
CA VAL A 184 -4.72 -5.18 -4.24
C VAL A 184 -4.91 -4.10 -3.19
N VAL A 185 -5.35 -2.91 -3.61
CA VAL A 185 -5.73 -1.85 -2.68
C VAL A 185 -7.24 -1.85 -2.52
N GLN A 186 -7.73 -1.82 -1.30
CA GLN A 186 -9.10 -1.46 -0.93
C GLN A 186 -9.08 -0.11 -0.23
N ARG A 187 -9.98 0.80 -0.62
CA ARG A 187 -10.10 2.13 -0.04
C ARG A 187 -11.25 2.21 0.96
N SER A 188 -11.31 3.30 1.72
CA SER A 188 -12.35 3.53 2.74
C SER A 188 -13.76 3.62 2.16
N ASP A 189 -13.91 4.01 0.90
CA ASP A 189 -15.19 4.03 0.18
C ASP A 189 -15.62 2.65 -0.35
N GLY A 190 -14.83 1.60 -0.10
CA GLY A 190 -15.08 0.24 -0.56
C GLY A 190 -14.59 -0.06 -1.99
N SER A 191 -14.07 0.93 -2.72
CA SER A 191 -13.47 0.73 -4.03
C SER A 191 -12.14 -0.03 -3.94
N TYR A 192 -11.74 -0.61 -5.07
CA TYR A 192 -10.49 -1.35 -5.21
C TYR A 192 -9.63 -0.80 -6.34
N MET A 193 -8.31 -0.95 -6.22
CA MET A 193 -7.35 -0.82 -7.31
C MET A 193 -6.61 -2.14 -7.50
N ASP A 194 -6.58 -2.63 -8.74
CA ASP A 194 -5.89 -3.85 -9.13
C ASP A 194 -4.56 -3.55 -9.84
N PRO A 195 -3.40 -3.86 -9.23
CA PRO A 195 -2.12 -3.67 -9.89
C PRO A 195 -1.89 -4.52 -11.14
N ALA A 196 -2.57 -5.67 -11.27
CA ALA A 196 -2.38 -6.53 -12.45
C ALA A 196 -2.92 -5.85 -13.71
N THR A 197 -4.04 -5.15 -13.58
CA THR A 197 -4.70 -4.46 -14.70
C THR A 197 -4.46 -2.95 -14.71
N GLY A 198 -4.06 -2.36 -13.59
CA GLY A 198 -3.95 -0.91 -13.39
C GLY A 198 -5.30 -0.21 -13.40
N LYS A 199 -6.36 -0.85 -12.91
CA LYS A 199 -7.74 -0.35 -12.96
C LYS A 199 -8.35 -0.20 -11.58
N ASN A 200 -9.22 0.80 -11.46
CA ASN A 200 -10.11 0.97 -10.31
C ASN A 200 -11.42 0.21 -10.54
N HIS A 201 -11.99 -0.31 -9.45
CA HIS A 201 -13.23 -1.08 -9.41
C HIS A 201 -14.10 -0.58 -8.26
N LYS A 202 -15.42 -0.51 -8.42
CA LYS A 202 -16.31 0.03 -7.37
C LYS A 202 -16.44 -0.86 -6.14
N GLY A 203 -16.00 -2.11 -6.25
CA GLY A 203 -16.03 -3.08 -5.16
C GLY A 203 -15.51 -4.44 -5.60
N PHE A 204 -15.47 -5.37 -4.64
CA PHE A 204 -14.89 -6.71 -4.85
C PHE A 204 -15.54 -7.49 -6.00
N SER A 205 -16.86 -7.37 -6.20
CA SER A 205 -17.56 -8.06 -7.30
C SER A 205 -17.04 -7.62 -8.67
N GLU A 206 -16.83 -6.31 -8.87
CA GLU A 206 -16.29 -5.77 -10.12
C GLU A 206 -14.81 -6.11 -10.30
N LEU A 207 -14.03 -6.07 -9.21
CA LEU A 207 -12.63 -6.50 -9.20
C LEU A 207 -12.51 -7.96 -9.69
N ASN A 208 -13.28 -8.87 -9.10
CA ASN A 208 -13.23 -10.29 -9.45
C ASN A 208 -13.75 -10.54 -10.87
N ALA A 209 -14.78 -9.80 -11.32
CA ALA A 209 -15.23 -9.86 -12.71
C ALA A 209 -14.15 -9.38 -13.69
N GLY A 210 -13.41 -8.32 -13.35
CA GLY A 210 -12.28 -7.83 -14.10
C GLY A 210 -11.15 -8.85 -14.22
N ALA A 211 -10.79 -9.50 -13.11
CA ALA A 211 -9.78 -10.57 -13.09
C ALA A 211 -10.20 -11.76 -13.96
N LYS A 212 -11.47 -12.19 -13.88
CA LYS A 212 -12.04 -13.22 -14.75
C LYS A 212 -11.96 -12.83 -16.21
N GLN A 213 -12.35 -11.59 -16.55
CA GLN A 213 -12.29 -11.13 -17.93
C GLN A 213 -10.85 -11.14 -18.47
N ALA A 214 -9.89 -10.63 -17.70
CA ALA A 214 -8.48 -10.61 -18.09
C ALA A 214 -7.88 -12.03 -18.22
N GLY A 215 -8.35 -12.98 -17.41
CA GLY A 215 -7.94 -14.37 -17.45
C GLY A 215 -8.87 -15.29 -18.24
N HIS A 216 -9.65 -14.79 -19.21
CA HIS A 216 -10.54 -15.59 -20.06
C HIS A 216 -11.50 -16.53 -19.29
N GLY A 217 -11.96 -16.10 -18.12
CA GLY A 217 -12.88 -16.80 -17.24
C GLY A 217 -12.23 -17.86 -16.34
N VAL A 218 -10.94 -18.17 -16.50
CA VAL A 218 -10.27 -19.21 -15.70
C VAL A 218 -9.60 -18.66 -14.45
N LEU A 219 -9.24 -17.37 -14.44
CA LEU A 219 -8.66 -16.71 -13.27
C LEU A 219 -9.75 -16.02 -12.43
N GLY A 220 -9.51 -15.89 -11.13
CA GLY A 220 -10.37 -15.14 -10.23
C GLY A 220 -9.67 -14.82 -8.92
N TYR A 221 -10.35 -14.06 -8.06
CA TYR A 221 -9.87 -13.71 -6.74
C TYR A 221 -10.77 -14.23 -5.62
N CYS A 222 -10.14 -14.61 -4.52
CA CYS A 222 -10.78 -14.88 -3.24
C CYS A 222 -10.08 -14.10 -2.13
N GLN A 223 -10.85 -13.46 -1.26
CA GLN A 223 -10.31 -12.74 -0.11
C GLN A 223 -9.66 -13.74 0.86
N THR A 224 -8.41 -13.48 1.24
CA THR A 224 -7.70 -14.35 2.19
C THR A 224 -7.99 -13.98 3.64
N GLY A 225 -8.46 -12.76 3.89
CA GLY A 225 -8.57 -12.19 5.22
C GLY A 225 -7.26 -11.63 5.76
N ILE A 226 -6.15 -11.69 5.02
CA ILE A 226 -4.88 -11.09 5.42
C ILE A 226 -4.67 -9.78 4.68
N SER A 227 -4.36 -8.73 5.42
CA SER A 227 -4.15 -7.42 4.83
C SER A 227 -3.26 -6.53 5.68
N ILE A 228 -2.85 -5.40 5.11
CA ILE A 228 -2.09 -4.36 5.76
C ILE A 228 -2.94 -3.09 5.73
N ILE A 229 -3.35 -2.60 6.90
CA ILE A 229 -3.96 -1.28 7.02
C ILE A 229 -2.83 -0.26 6.99
N VAL A 230 -3.03 0.77 6.16
CA VAL A 230 -2.05 1.82 5.89
C VAL A 230 -2.72 3.17 6.16
N SER A 231 -2.02 4.04 6.88
CA SER A 231 -2.40 5.43 7.12
C SER A 231 -1.15 6.30 7.17
N LYS A 232 -1.34 7.62 7.07
CA LYS A 232 -0.24 8.56 7.30
C LYS A 232 0.20 8.49 8.77
N ALA A 233 1.50 8.49 9.03
CA ALA A 233 1.99 8.63 10.40
C ALA A 233 1.67 10.05 10.91
N LEU A 234 1.24 10.15 12.18
CA LEU A 234 0.99 11.41 12.87
C LEU A 234 2.29 12.15 13.20
#